data_AF-Q552V6-F1
#
_entry.id   AF-Q552V6-F1
#
_cell.length_a   1.000
_cell.length_b   1.000
_cell.length_c   1.000
_cell.angle_alpha   90.00
_cell.angle_beta   90.00
_cell.angle_gamma   90.00
#
_symmetry.space_group_name_H-M   'P 1'
#
loop_
_entity.id
_entity.type
_entity.pdbx_description
1 polymer ?
#
loop_
_entity_poly.entity_id
_entity_poly.type
_entity_poly.pdbx_seq_one_letter_code
_entity_poly.pdbx_strand_id
1 'polypeptide(L)' 'MASKSLLIIIFITFLLFFSGSISAKIECHGNCNLDFDNCYNSYQQNPSNSLFECIGQWNRCTNKCGDI' A
#
# COMPACT_ATOMS: atom_id res chain seq x y z
N MET A 1 4.53 -0.20 -40.80
CA MET A 1 3.71 -0.77 -39.70
C MET A 1 4.55 -1.34 -38.54
N ALA A 2 5.81 -1.76 -38.75
CA ALA A 2 6.68 -2.32 -37.70
C ALA A 2 6.97 -1.40 -36.50
N SER A 3 6.95 -0.07 -36.69
CA SER A 3 7.25 0.89 -35.60
C SER A 3 6.22 0.88 -34.47
N LYS A 4 4.92 0.64 -34.77
CA LYS A 4 3.88 0.61 -33.73
C LYS A 4 4.03 -0.58 -32.79
N SER A 5 4.34 -1.76 -33.34
CA SER A 5 4.54 -2.98 -32.55
C SER A 5 5.74 -2.87 -31.61
N LEU A 6 6.83 -2.23 -32.07
CA LEU A 6 8.02 -2.02 -31.23
C LEU A 6 7.72 -1.11 -30.02
N LEU A 7 6.97 -0.02 -30.22
CA LEU A 7 6.57 0.88 -29.13
C LEU A 7 5.70 0.17 -28.07
N ILE A 8 4.79 -0.71 -28.51
CA ILE A 8 3.93 -1.48 -27.60
C ILE A 8 4.77 -2.44 -26.74
N ILE A 9 5.74 -3.13 -27.33
CA ILE A 9 6.62 -4.05 -26.59
C ILE A 9 7.43 -3.27 -25.55
N ILE A 10 8.03 -2.13 -25.92
CA ILE A 10 8.78 -1.27 -25.00
C ILE A 10 7.89 -0.82 -23.83
N PHE A 11 6.65 -0.43 -24.11
CA PHE A 11 5.69 -0.01 -23.08
C PHE A 11 5.35 -1.14 -22.10
N ILE A 12 5.08 -2.36 -22.59
CA ILE A 12 4.81 -3.53 -21.74
C ILE A 12 6.04 -3.87 -20.89
N THR A 13 7.23 -3.87 -21.49
CA THR A 13 8.48 -4.11 -20.77
C THR A 13 8.66 -3.07 -19.66
N PHE A 14 8.42 -1.79 -19.93
CA PHE A 14 8.49 -0.73 -18.93
C PHE A 14 7.49 -0.97 -17.79
N LEU A 15 6.24 -1.32 -18.08
CA LEU A 15 5.25 -1.67 -17.06
C LEU A 15 5.69 -2.84 -16.17
N LEU A 16 6.33 -3.86 -16.76
CA LEU A 16 6.85 -5.02 -16.02
C LEU A 16 8.07 -4.66 -15.15
N PHE A 17 8.91 -3.71 -15.56
CA PHE A 17 10.03 -3.26 -14.72
C PHE A 17 9.56 -2.39 -13.54
N PHE A 18 8.48 -1.64 -13.70
CA PHE A 18 7.94 -0.78 -12.63
C PHE A 18 7.17 -1.56 -11.55
N SER A 19 6.67 -2.76 -11.83
CA SER A 19 5.89 -3.53 -10.86
C SER A 19 6.71 -3.97 -9.64
N GLY A 20 8.02 -4.24 -9.80
CA GLY A 20 8.85 -4.79 -8.72
C GLY A 20 8.98 -3.91 -7.48
N SER A 21 9.15 -2.59 -7.66
CA SER A 21 9.27 -1.64 -6.54
C SER A 21 7.92 -1.17 -5.99
N ILE A 22 6.89 -1.17 -6.83
CA ILE A 22 5.54 -0.78 -6.42
C ILE A 22 4.92 -1.88 -5.53
N SER A 23 5.20 -3.17 -5.80
CA SER A 23 4.64 -4.28 -5.02
C SER A 23 4.94 -4.19 -3.53
N ALA A 24 6.20 -3.95 -3.13
CA ALA A 24 6.55 -3.86 -1.71
C ALA A 24 5.83 -2.71 -0.99
N LYS A 25 5.66 -1.56 -1.66
CA LYS A 25 4.90 -0.43 -1.12
C LYS A 25 3.42 -0.75 -0.99
N ILE A 26 2.81 -1.34 -2.02
CA ILE A 26 1.40 -1.74 -1.99
C ILE A 26 1.14 -2.75 -0.87
N GLU A 27 1.98 -3.78 -0.76
CA GLU A 27 1.86 -4.79 0.30
C GLU A 27 2.00 -4.16 1.68
N CYS A 28 2.97 -3.26 1.87
CA CYS A 28 3.14 -2.54 3.12
C CYS A 28 1.91 -1.71 3.48
N HIS A 29 1.40 -0.88 2.55
CA HIS A 29 0.19 -0.10 2.79
C HIS A 29 -1.04 -0.99 3.04
N GLY A 30 -1.16 -2.12 2.35
CA GLY A 30 -2.20 -3.12 2.57
C GLY A 30 -2.20 -3.67 3.99
N ASN A 31 -1.01 -4.03 4.50
CA ASN A 31 -0.85 -4.50 5.88
C ASN A 31 -1.21 -3.41 6.90
N CYS A 32 -0.79 -2.16 6.66
CA CYS A 32 -1.16 -1.05 7.54
C CYS A 32 -2.68 -0.82 7.62
N ASN A 33 -3.38 -0.92 6.49
CA ASN A 33 -4.84 -0.80 6.46
C ASN A 33 -5.51 -1.94 7.22
N LEU A 34 -5.01 -3.17 7.06
CA LEU A 34 -5.52 -4.34 7.78
C LEU A 34 -5.36 -4.19 9.30
N ASP A 35 -4.21 -3.68 9.76
CA ASP A 35 -3.98 -3.38 11.18
C ASP A 35 -4.93 -2.27 11.69
N PHE A 36 -5.14 -1.22 10.89
CA PHE A 36 -6.09 -0.16 11.21
C PHE A 36 -7.51 -0.70 11.35
N ASP A 37 -7.98 -1.52 10.40
CA ASP A 37 -9.31 -2.12 10.42
C ASP A 37 -9.49 -3.01 11.65
N ASN A 38 -8.50 -3.82 12.00
CA ASN A 38 -8.54 -4.66 13.21
C ASN A 38 -8.62 -3.80 14.49
N CYS A 39 -7.86 -2.70 14.54
CA CYS A 39 -7.91 -1.76 15.66
C CYS A 39 -9.27 -1.05 15.72
N TYR A 40 -9.78 -0.60 14.59
CA TYR A 40 -11.06 0.09 14.47
C TYR A 40 -12.24 -0.81 14.82
N ASN A 41 -12.24 -2.07 14.36
CA ASN A 41 -13.22 -3.08 14.73
C ASN A 41 -13.20 -3.35 16.24
N SER A 42 -12.00 -3.43 16.84
CA SER A 42 -11.85 -3.58 18.29
C SER A 42 -12.37 -2.35 19.05
N TYR A 43 -12.10 -1.14 18.54
CA TYR A 43 -12.64 0.12 19.08
C TYR A 43 -14.17 0.18 19.01
N GLN A 44 -14.77 -0.25 17.91
CA GLN A 44 -16.23 -0.28 17.76
C GLN A 44 -16.89 -1.23 18.75
N GLN A 45 -16.25 -2.36 19.05
CA GLN A 45 -16.77 -3.34 20.02
C GLN A 45 -16.48 -2.93 21.47
N ASN A 46 -15.34 -2.29 21.72
CA ASN A 46 -14.94 -1.82 23.03
C ASN A 46 -14.14 -0.51 22.90
N PRO A 47 -14.79 0.65 23.09
CA PRO A 47 -14.18 1.97 22.89
C PRO A 47 -13.21 2.38 24.02
N SER A 48 -12.65 1.41 24.75
CA SER A 48 -11.62 1.64 25.78
C SER A 48 -10.33 2.21 25.19
N ASN A 49 -9.96 1.80 23.97
CA ASN A 49 -8.85 2.39 23.23
C ASN A 49 -9.34 3.60 22.43
N SER A 50 -8.50 4.62 22.24
CA SER A 50 -8.93 5.78 21.44
C SER A 50 -8.81 5.49 19.94
N LEU A 51 -9.80 5.93 19.15
CA LEU A 51 -9.70 5.97 17.68
C LEU A 51 -8.39 6.65 17.21
N PHE A 52 -7.92 7.64 17.98
CA PHE A 52 -6.66 8.34 17.75
C PHE A 52 -5.43 7.44 17.85
N GLU A 53 -5.44 6.41 18.70
CA GLU A 53 -4.37 5.42 18.73
C GLU A 53 -4.36 4.58 17.44
N CYS A 54 -5.52 4.13 16.96
CA CYS A 54 -5.61 3.41 15.69
C CYS A 54 -5.08 4.25 14.53
N ILE A 55 -5.52 5.51 14.43
CA ILE A 55 -5.04 6.46 13.42
C ILE A 55 -3.54 6.72 13.58
N GLY A 56 -3.05 6.86 14.82
CA GLY A 56 -1.64 7.09 15.11
C GLY A 56 -0.75 5.92 14.69
N GLN A 57 -1.19 4.68 14.93
CA GLN A 57 -0.49 3.48 14.50
C GLN A 57 -0.49 3.35 12.97
N TRP A 58 -1.64 3.57 12.34
CA TRP A 58 -1.76 3.58 10.88
C TRP A 58 -0.85 4.61 10.22
N ASN A 59 -0.82 5.84 10.71
CA ASN A 59 0.08 6.89 10.21
C ASN A 59 1.56 6.50 10.38
N ARG A 60 1.94 5.90 11.51
CA ARG A 60 3.32 5.42 11.71
C ARG A 60 3.68 4.28 10.76
N CYS A 61 2.74 3.37 10.51
CA CYS A 61 2.93 2.25 9.60
C CYS A 61 3.08 2.74 8.15
N THR A 62 2.15 3.58 7.69
CA THR A 62 2.16 4.12 6.32
C THR A 62 3.38 5.00 6.05
N ASN A 63 3.83 5.79 7.02
CA ASN A 63 5.08 6.55 6.89
C ASN A 63 6.30 5.62 6.72
N LYS A 64 6.37 4.52 7.49
CA LYS A 64 7.43 3.51 7.30
C LYS A 64 7.38 2.85 5.92
N CYS A 65 6.20 2.68 5.33
CA CYS A 65 6.06 2.19 3.96
C CYS A 65 6.63 3.15 2.91
N GLY A 66 6.68 4.45 3.21
CA GLY A 66 7.28 5.46 2.34
C GLY A 66 8.80 5.35 2.25
N ASP A 67 9.44 4.86 3.33
CA ASP A 67 10.90 4.72 3.47
C ASP A 67 11.46 3.42 2.86
N ILE A 68 10.61 2.48 2.44
CA ILE A 68 10.99 1.22 1.76
C ILE A 68 11.11 1.46 0.25
#